data_AF-A0A1A9AM96-F1
#
_entry.id   AF-A0A1A9AM96-F1
#
_cell.length_a   1.000
_cell.length_b   1.000
_cell.length_c   1.000
_cell.angle_alpha   90.00
_cell.angle_beta   90.00
_cell.angle_gamma   90.00
#
_symmetry.space_group_name_H-M   'P 1'
#
loop_
_entity.id
_entity.type
_entity.pdbx_description
1 polymer ?
#
loop_
_entity_poly.entity_id
_entity_poly.type
_entity_poly.pdbx_seq_one_letter_code
_entity_poly.pdbx_strand_id
1 'polypeptide(L)'
;MTPNDVTAEERYGFFEMFDQYATKERSTVRSSEGVSYCDSYSGDDIFTNVGSPQEFCKKFKYLYNILKSSRAGNQDGEIDKNDCAFLNYWLNDKLRGANADTTICVKTFYQKLKSEKDTFLKSALLEEKIYNIEKHDLENMRRLYDLYNIKSNVSEAIAKEMENEESISCLTYTKECFGKYRDAIIKCLGDCPHFYSVLKEFKRKFEEELSSYTKTSISCKHKELFELPDYGVVIKEDKSVKIIRNTSILVLFPVFGVIFMLIFSDKLIPISQQILEKIKRTKNMLFGAGEKSNELLSYTSDNDNIFGDHEEYSLSYYSVRNY
;
A
#
# COMPACT_ATOMS: atom_id res chain seq x y z
N MET A 1 12.45 -7.71 -30.31
CA MET A 1 13.03 -6.81 -29.30
C MET A 1 14.43 -7.32 -29.01
N THR A 2 15.46 -6.58 -29.38
CA THR A 2 16.81 -6.84 -28.85
C THR A 2 16.77 -6.63 -27.34
N PRO A 3 17.30 -7.54 -26.51
CA PRO A 3 17.54 -7.25 -25.10
C PRO A 3 18.47 -6.03 -25.09
N ASN A 4 18.00 -4.90 -24.59
CA ASN A 4 18.93 -3.80 -24.33
C ASN A 4 19.80 -4.29 -23.18
N ASP A 5 21.11 -4.38 -23.44
CA ASP A 5 22.13 -4.92 -22.55
C ASP A 5 22.40 -3.95 -21.38
N VAL A 6 21.35 -3.66 -20.62
CA VAL A 6 21.37 -2.72 -19.49
C VAL A 6 21.47 -3.55 -18.22
N THR A 7 22.60 -3.43 -17.54
CA THR A 7 22.82 -4.13 -16.28
C THR A 7 21.88 -3.62 -15.20
N ALA A 8 21.64 -4.42 -14.18
CA ALA A 8 20.82 -3.99 -13.06
C ALA A 8 21.48 -2.81 -12.32
N GLU A 9 22.82 -2.77 -12.22
CA GLU A 9 23.55 -1.65 -11.64
C GLU A 9 23.24 -0.35 -12.38
N GLU A 10 23.29 -0.36 -13.72
CA GLU A 10 22.92 0.83 -14.52
C GLU A 10 21.46 1.22 -14.32
N ARG A 11 20.53 0.25 -14.22
CA ARG A 11 19.10 0.51 -14.05
C ARG A 11 18.76 1.14 -12.70
N TYR A 12 19.39 0.69 -11.63
CA TYR A 12 19.13 1.14 -10.26
C TYR A 12 20.07 2.26 -9.79
N GLY A 13 21.14 2.59 -10.53
CA GLY A 13 22.20 3.50 -10.08
C GLY A 13 21.71 4.88 -9.62
N PHE A 14 20.64 5.42 -10.22
CA PHE A 14 20.11 6.73 -9.81
C PHE A 14 19.56 6.76 -8.37
N PHE A 15 19.19 5.61 -7.78
CA PHE A 15 18.71 5.54 -6.39
C PHE A 15 19.80 5.89 -5.37
N GLU A 16 21.09 5.78 -5.73
CA GLU A 16 22.18 6.26 -4.89
C GLU A 16 22.09 7.78 -4.64
N MET A 17 21.54 8.53 -5.58
CA MET A 17 21.37 9.98 -5.51
C MET A 17 19.88 10.37 -5.55
N PHE A 18 19.01 9.49 -5.04
CA PHE A 18 17.55 9.63 -5.15
C PHE A 18 17.05 11.02 -4.76
N ASP A 19 17.49 11.56 -3.63
CA ASP A 19 17.01 12.84 -3.10
C ASP A 19 17.26 14.00 -4.10
N GLN A 20 18.34 13.94 -4.89
CA GLN A 20 18.61 14.92 -5.93
C GLN A 20 17.62 14.82 -7.08
N TYR A 21 17.31 13.61 -7.54
CA TYR A 21 16.35 13.38 -8.61
C TYR A 21 14.91 13.69 -8.19
N ALA A 22 14.50 13.26 -7.00
CA ALA A 22 13.19 13.53 -6.44
C ALA A 22 12.94 15.04 -6.27
N THR A 23 13.95 15.79 -5.82
CA THR A 23 13.87 17.26 -5.70
C THR A 23 13.66 17.93 -7.06
N LYS A 24 14.43 17.51 -8.08
CA LYS A 24 14.31 18.02 -9.46
C LYS A 24 12.97 17.63 -10.09
N GLU A 25 12.45 16.44 -9.79
CA GLU A 25 11.12 16.04 -10.25
C GLU A 25 10.01 16.91 -9.63
N ARG A 26 10.08 17.18 -8.32
CA ARG A 26 9.09 18.03 -7.62
C ARG A 26 9.10 19.48 -8.12
N SER A 27 10.24 20.03 -8.53
CA SER A 27 10.30 21.39 -9.08
C SER A 27 9.57 21.55 -10.42
N THR A 28 9.35 20.45 -11.16
CA THR A 28 8.63 20.47 -12.45
C THR A 28 7.18 20.96 -12.32
N VAL A 29 6.59 20.90 -11.12
CA VAL A 29 5.23 21.37 -10.85
C VAL A 29 5.11 22.90 -10.91
N ARG A 30 6.22 23.65 -10.74
CA ARG A 30 6.22 25.12 -10.62
C ARG A 30 6.63 25.88 -11.89
N SER A 31 7.10 25.21 -12.93
CA SER A 31 7.82 25.90 -14.03
C SER A 31 7.56 25.31 -15.43
N SER A 32 6.42 24.66 -15.66
CA SER A 32 6.06 24.15 -17.00
C SER A 32 5.67 25.26 -18.01
N GLU A 33 5.72 26.53 -17.60
CA GLU A 33 5.50 27.68 -18.48
C GLU A 33 6.69 27.89 -19.44
N GLY A 34 6.41 27.90 -20.75
CA GLY A 34 7.37 28.34 -21.77
C GLY A 34 7.96 27.30 -22.73
N VAL A 35 7.59 26.01 -22.63
CA VAL A 35 8.07 24.98 -23.59
C VAL A 35 7.12 24.90 -24.80
N SER A 36 7.40 25.68 -25.86
CA SER A 36 6.53 25.88 -27.04
C SER A 36 6.46 24.71 -28.04
N TYR A 37 6.93 23.51 -27.69
CA TYR A 37 7.07 22.37 -28.62
C TYR A 37 6.31 21.13 -28.16
N CYS A 38 5.25 21.31 -27.36
CA CYS A 38 4.42 20.23 -26.82
C CYS A 38 2.98 20.25 -27.35
N ASP A 39 2.66 21.13 -28.29
CA ASP A 39 1.28 21.43 -28.69
C ASP A 39 0.72 20.46 -29.75
N SER A 40 1.56 19.59 -30.31
CA SER A 40 1.24 18.71 -31.44
C SER A 40 0.90 17.25 -31.08
N TYR A 41 0.79 16.91 -29.80
CA TYR A 41 0.68 15.52 -29.33
C TYR A 41 -0.75 15.06 -28.96
N SER A 42 -1.76 15.89 -29.22
CA SER A 42 -3.15 15.60 -28.87
C SER A 42 -3.73 14.50 -29.79
N GLY A 43 -3.99 13.32 -29.24
CA GLY A 43 -4.75 12.24 -29.91
C GLY A 43 -3.97 10.96 -30.25
N ASP A 44 -2.70 10.85 -29.86
CA ASP A 44 -1.89 9.63 -30.09
C ASP A 44 -2.13 8.58 -28.98
N ASP A 45 -2.33 7.32 -29.37
CA ASP A 45 -2.62 6.20 -28.45
C ASP A 45 -1.48 5.93 -27.46
N ILE A 46 -0.28 6.40 -27.77
CA ILE A 46 0.88 6.27 -26.88
C ILE A 46 0.73 7.04 -25.56
N PHE A 47 -0.26 7.95 -25.49
CA PHE A 47 -0.61 8.70 -24.28
C PHE A 47 -1.83 8.13 -23.53
N THR A 48 -2.25 6.89 -23.80
CA THR A 48 -3.49 6.31 -23.23
C THR A 48 -3.61 6.46 -21.71
N ASN A 49 -2.51 6.39 -20.94
CA ASN A 49 -2.52 6.56 -19.48
C ASN A 49 -2.12 7.97 -18.99
N VAL A 50 -1.88 8.90 -19.92
CA VAL A 50 -1.44 10.25 -19.61
C VAL A 50 -2.63 11.20 -19.73
N GLY A 51 -3.06 11.76 -18.59
CA GLY A 51 -4.23 12.66 -18.57
C GLY A 51 -4.09 13.92 -19.43
N SER A 52 -2.86 14.44 -19.61
CA SER A 52 -2.57 15.55 -20.53
C SER A 52 -1.22 15.32 -21.25
N PRO A 53 -1.24 14.93 -22.53
CA PRO A 53 -0.04 14.75 -23.36
C PRO A 53 0.88 15.98 -23.39
N GLN A 54 0.28 17.17 -23.48
CA GLN A 54 0.99 18.43 -23.54
C GLN A 54 1.73 18.73 -22.22
N GLU A 55 1.04 18.61 -21.08
CA GLU A 55 1.66 18.84 -19.77
C GLU A 55 2.71 17.79 -19.44
N PHE A 56 2.50 16.55 -19.88
CA PHE A 56 3.50 15.49 -19.77
C PHE A 56 4.78 15.82 -20.54
N CYS A 57 4.64 16.23 -21.80
CA CYS A 57 5.77 16.67 -22.64
C CYS A 57 6.52 17.84 -21.99
N LYS A 58 5.80 18.86 -21.49
CA LYS A 58 6.40 20.02 -20.81
C LYS A 58 7.21 19.59 -19.58
N LYS A 59 6.63 18.73 -18.74
CA LYS A 59 7.30 18.19 -17.54
C LYS A 59 8.56 17.40 -17.89
N PHE A 60 8.49 16.51 -18.88
CA PHE A 60 9.65 15.73 -19.30
C PHE A 60 10.78 16.60 -19.85
N LYS A 61 10.45 17.56 -20.74
CA LYS A 61 11.44 18.49 -21.30
C LYS A 61 12.06 19.34 -20.19
N TYR A 62 11.26 19.88 -19.29
CA TYR A 62 11.78 20.64 -18.15
C TYR A 62 12.72 19.80 -17.27
N LEU A 63 12.33 18.55 -16.95
CA LEU A 63 13.15 17.62 -16.17
C LEU A 63 14.50 17.34 -16.84
N TYR A 64 14.49 17.02 -18.14
CA TYR A 64 15.70 16.83 -18.94
C TYR A 64 16.62 18.07 -18.88
N ASN A 65 16.05 19.26 -19.02
CA ASN A 65 16.83 20.50 -19.02
C ASN A 65 17.44 20.83 -17.66
N ILE A 66 16.73 20.57 -16.55
CA ILE A 66 17.30 20.71 -15.21
C ILE A 66 18.48 19.76 -15.03
N LEU A 67 18.32 18.48 -15.41
CA LEU A 67 19.37 17.49 -15.26
C LEU A 67 20.63 17.92 -16.03
N LYS A 68 20.44 18.34 -17.28
CA LYS A 68 21.49 18.90 -18.12
C LYS A 68 22.16 20.15 -17.51
N SER A 69 21.36 21.13 -17.08
CA SER A 69 21.84 22.44 -16.59
C SER A 69 22.54 22.34 -15.23
N SER A 70 22.14 21.39 -14.38
CA SER A 70 22.76 21.16 -13.07
C SER A 70 24.23 20.75 -13.14
N ARG A 71 24.76 20.48 -14.34
CA ARG A 71 26.14 20.04 -14.59
C ARG A 71 26.95 21.00 -15.46
N ALA A 72 26.45 22.20 -15.73
CA ALA A 72 27.07 23.19 -16.64
C ALA A 72 28.45 23.72 -16.21
N GLY A 73 29.07 23.20 -15.14
CA GLY A 73 30.45 23.46 -14.73
C GLY A 73 31.48 22.40 -15.15
N ASN A 74 31.03 21.23 -15.66
CA ASN A 74 31.90 20.18 -16.21
C ASN A 74 31.92 20.31 -17.73
N GLN A 75 33.07 20.10 -18.37
CA GLN A 75 33.37 20.55 -19.74
C GLN A 75 32.43 20.08 -20.88
N ASP A 76 31.44 19.22 -20.63
CA ASP A 76 30.52 18.74 -21.66
C ASP A 76 29.02 19.01 -21.44
N GLY A 77 28.58 19.51 -20.27
CA GLY A 77 27.17 19.88 -20.06
C GLY A 77 26.12 18.82 -20.49
N GLU A 78 26.51 17.54 -20.48
CA GLU A 78 25.72 16.41 -20.96
C GLU A 78 25.22 15.57 -19.78
N ILE A 79 24.04 14.97 -19.95
CA ILE A 79 23.46 14.05 -18.96
C ILE A 79 24.28 12.75 -18.89
N ASP A 80 24.38 12.16 -17.69
CA ASP A 80 25.13 10.92 -17.49
C ASP A 80 24.24 9.66 -17.52
N LYS A 81 24.85 8.50 -17.23
CA LYS A 81 24.13 7.21 -17.18
C LYS A 81 23.04 7.17 -16.11
N ASN A 82 23.24 7.79 -14.96
CA ASN A 82 22.24 7.82 -13.87
C ASN A 82 21.09 8.77 -14.23
N ASP A 83 21.38 9.91 -14.85
CA ASP A 83 20.37 10.82 -15.40
C ASP A 83 19.52 10.08 -16.45
N CYS A 84 20.16 9.30 -17.32
CA CYS A 84 19.46 8.47 -18.32
C CYS A 84 18.61 7.38 -17.66
N ALA A 85 19.13 6.67 -16.67
CA ALA A 85 18.40 5.64 -15.93
C ALA A 85 17.16 6.20 -15.24
N PHE A 86 17.30 7.36 -14.60
CA PHE A 86 16.19 8.08 -13.97
C PHE A 86 15.14 8.52 -15.00
N LEU A 87 15.53 9.16 -16.10
CA LEU A 87 14.60 9.57 -17.16
C LEU A 87 13.90 8.38 -17.81
N ASN A 88 14.60 7.26 -18.01
CA ASN A 88 14.02 6.02 -18.52
C ASN A 88 13.00 5.42 -17.53
N TYR A 89 13.33 5.38 -16.24
CA TYR A 89 12.39 4.97 -15.19
C TYR A 89 11.16 5.88 -15.18
N TRP A 90 11.35 7.20 -15.19
CA TRP A 90 10.27 8.18 -15.13
C TRP A 90 9.30 8.02 -16.30
N LEU A 91 9.81 7.87 -17.53
CA LEU A 91 8.97 7.62 -18.71
C LEU A 91 8.19 6.30 -18.58
N ASN A 92 8.87 5.22 -18.19
CA ASN A 92 8.22 3.92 -18.00
C ASN A 92 7.11 4.00 -16.94
N ASP A 93 7.39 4.62 -15.80
CA ASP A 93 6.43 4.74 -14.70
C ASP A 93 5.18 5.50 -15.12
N LYS A 94 5.36 6.68 -15.73
CA LYS A 94 4.26 7.58 -16.04
C LYS A 94 3.48 7.21 -17.29
N LEU A 95 4.12 6.69 -18.33
CA LEU A 95 3.44 6.29 -19.58
C LEU A 95 2.68 4.97 -19.43
N ARG A 96 3.28 4.00 -18.74
CA ARG A 96 2.74 2.63 -18.67
C ARG A 96 1.80 2.42 -17.49
N GLY A 97 1.69 3.43 -16.61
CA GLY A 97 0.73 3.50 -15.52
C GLY A 97 0.84 2.33 -14.53
N ALA A 98 -0.14 2.23 -13.62
CA ALA A 98 -0.12 1.24 -12.54
C ALA A 98 0.03 -0.22 -13.04
N ASN A 99 -0.53 -0.53 -14.20
CA ASN A 99 -0.52 -1.88 -14.77
C ASN A 99 0.77 -2.25 -15.51
N ALA A 100 1.71 -1.31 -15.65
CA ALA A 100 2.93 -1.46 -16.44
C ALA A 100 2.63 -1.96 -17.86
N ASP A 101 1.65 -1.31 -18.51
CA ASP A 101 1.14 -1.68 -19.83
C ASP A 101 2.29 -1.96 -20.82
N THR A 102 2.30 -3.17 -21.35
CA THR A 102 3.36 -3.66 -22.24
C THR A 102 3.11 -3.29 -23.70
N THR A 103 1.90 -2.83 -24.03
CA THR A 103 1.55 -2.35 -25.38
C THR A 103 2.19 -1.00 -25.70
N ILE A 104 2.49 -0.19 -24.67
CA ILE A 104 3.11 1.13 -24.81
C ILE A 104 4.63 0.99 -24.96
N CYS A 105 5.16 1.37 -26.12
CA CYS A 105 6.60 1.39 -26.39
C CYS A 105 7.23 2.73 -25.98
N VAL A 106 8.04 2.74 -24.92
CA VAL A 106 8.66 3.96 -24.39
C VAL A 106 9.71 4.53 -25.36
N LYS A 107 10.39 3.66 -26.11
CA LYS A 107 11.33 4.10 -27.14
C LYS A 107 10.65 4.82 -28.30
N THR A 108 9.53 4.28 -28.79
CA THR A 108 8.70 4.94 -29.82
C THR A 108 8.20 6.29 -29.32
N PHE A 109 7.79 6.37 -28.05
CA PHE A 109 7.38 7.63 -27.43
C PHE A 109 8.50 8.67 -27.48
N TYR A 110 9.68 8.32 -27.01
CA TYR A 110 10.82 9.22 -26.98
C TYR A 110 11.22 9.70 -28.38
N GLN A 111 11.16 8.81 -29.39
CA GLN A 111 11.44 9.18 -30.78
C GLN A 111 10.42 10.17 -31.35
N LYS A 112 9.12 9.97 -31.08
CA LYS A 112 8.08 10.95 -31.46
C LYS A 112 8.31 12.29 -30.77
N LEU A 113 8.65 12.27 -29.47
CA LEU A 113 8.92 13.47 -28.69
C LEU A 113 10.13 14.26 -29.22
N LYS A 114 11.17 13.55 -29.67
CA LYS A 114 12.41 14.10 -30.22
C LYS A 114 12.25 14.69 -31.62
N SER A 115 11.09 14.58 -32.30
CA SER A 115 10.77 14.97 -33.70
C SER A 115 11.87 15.75 -34.46
N GLU A 116 12.15 15.49 -35.75
CA GLU A 116 13.30 16.09 -36.49
C GLU A 116 13.55 17.62 -36.35
N LYS A 117 12.54 18.40 -35.94
CA LYS A 117 12.63 19.85 -35.67
C LYS A 117 12.95 20.22 -34.22
N ASP A 118 13.00 19.25 -33.31
CA ASP A 118 13.22 19.47 -31.87
C ASP A 118 14.71 19.66 -31.58
N THR A 119 15.08 20.91 -31.32
CA THR A 119 16.45 21.27 -30.97
C THR A 119 16.77 21.06 -29.48
N PHE A 120 15.81 20.57 -28.71
CA PHE A 120 15.91 20.48 -27.25
C PHE A 120 16.48 19.14 -26.77
N LEU A 121 15.98 18.01 -27.28
CA LEU A 121 16.38 16.65 -26.89
C LEU A 121 17.53 16.12 -27.77
N LYS A 122 18.76 16.59 -27.50
CA LYS A 122 19.94 16.29 -28.33
C LYS A 122 20.88 15.19 -27.82
N SER A 123 20.64 14.59 -26.66
CA SER A 123 21.56 13.58 -26.12
C SER A 123 21.44 12.24 -26.87
N ALA A 124 22.54 11.83 -27.51
CA ALA A 124 22.65 10.51 -28.15
C ALA A 124 22.67 9.38 -27.10
N LEU A 125 23.31 9.63 -25.95
CA LEU A 125 23.35 8.69 -24.83
C LEU A 125 21.95 8.34 -24.32
N LEU A 126 21.08 9.34 -24.17
CA LEU A 126 19.71 9.09 -23.72
C LEU A 126 18.93 8.26 -24.73
N GLU A 127 19.08 8.53 -26.03
CA GLU A 127 18.40 7.75 -27.07
C GLU A 127 18.77 6.26 -27.04
N GLU A 128 20.04 5.95 -26.73
CA GLU A 128 20.50 4.58 -26.54
C GLU A 128 19.92 3.95 -25.27
N LYS A 129 19.77 4.74 -24.19
CA LYS A 129 19.38 4.28 -22.86
C LYS A 129 17.86 4.36 -22.58
N ILE A 130 17.03 4.77 -23.54
CA ILE A 130 15.57 4.65 -23.45
C ILE A 130 15.10 3.27 -23.91
N TYR A 131 14.40 2.57 -23.02
CA TYR A 131 13.83 1.24 -23.28
C TYR A 131 12.63 0.91 -22.40
N ASN A 132 11.86 -0.11 -22.76
CA ASN A 132 10.81 -0.66 -21.92
C ASN A 132 11.41 -1.50 -20.78
N ILE A 133 11.32 -1.02 -19.54
CA ILE A 133 11.73 -1.79 -18.35
C ILE A 133 10.79 -2.99 -18.18
N GLU A 134 11.30 -4.18 -17.87
CA GLU A 134 10.43 -5.33 -17.64
C GLU A 134 9.43 -5.06 -16.52
N LYS A 135 8.22 -5.61 -16.63
CA LYS A 135 7.13 -5.32 -15.69
C LYS A 135 7.55 -5.58 -14.23
N HIS A 136 8.18 -6.72 -13.98
CA HIS A 136 8.66 -7.08 -12.64
C HIS A 136 9.70 -6.08 -12.11
N ASP A 137 10.65 -5.67 -12.95
CA ASP A 137 11.67 -4.70 -12.56
C ASP A 137 11.09 -3.31 -12.31
N LEU A 138 10.16 -2.86 -13.14
CA LEU A 138 9.47 -1.58 -12.98
C LEU A 138 8.67 -1.55 -11.68
N GLU A 139 7.96 -2.65 -11.35
CA GLU A 139 7.25 -2.78 -10.08
C GLU A 139 8.20 -2.72 -8.88
N ASN A 140 9.37 -3.35 -8.98
CA ASN A 140 10.39 -3.29 -7.94
C ASN A 140 10.96 -1.87 -7.78
N MET A 141 11.27 -1.19 -8.89
CA MET A 141 11.73 0.21 -8.87
C MET A 141 10.67 1.14 -8.25
N ARG A 142 9.38 0.93 -8.52
CA ARG A 142 8.29 1.68 -7.89
C ARG A 142 8.26 1.50 -6.37
N ARG A 143 8.43 0.27 -5.89
CA ARG A 143 8.51 -0.01 -4.44
C ARG A 143 9.66 0.73 -3.79
N LEU A 144 10.81 0.75 -4.45
CA LEU A 144 11.98 1.47 -3.96
C LEU A 144 11.77 2.98 -3.98
N TYR A 145 11.17 3.51 -5.05
CA TYR A 145 10.81 4.92 -5.17
C TYR A 145 9.85 5.35 -4.05
N ASP A 146 8.85 4.54 -3.75
CA ASP A 146 7.94 4.73 -2.61
C ASP A 146 8.68 4.75 -1.27
N LEU A 147 9.60 3.79 -1.05
CA LEU A 147 10.40 3.70 0.17
C LEU A 147 11.25 4.96 0.39
N TYR A 148 11.93 5.43 -0.65
CA TYR A 148 12.71 6.67 -0.55
C TYR A 148 11.84 7.91 -0.33
N ASN A 149 10.65 8.00 -0.94
CA ASN A 149 9.72 9.09 -0.64
C ASN A 149 9.27 9.07 0.83
N ILE A 150 8.97 7.90 1.38
CA ILE A 150 8.64 7.79 2.81
C ILE A 150 9.83 8.22 3.67
N LYS A 151 11.06 7.82 3.33
CA LYS A 151 12.29 8.31 3.99
C LYS A 151 12.38 9.84 3.95
N SER A 152 12.12 10.47 2.80
CA SER A 152 12.08 11.94 2.70
C SER A 152 11.00 12.54 3.60
N ASN A 153 9.81 11.94 3.66
CA ASN A 153 8.71 12.40 4.52
C ASN A 153 9.06 12.29 6.00
N VAL A 154 9.76 11.23 6.43
CA VAL A 154 10.30 11.11 7.80
C VAL A 154 11.27 12.25 8.08
N SER A 155 12.20 12.53 7.16
CA SER A 155 13.18 13.60 7.30
C SER A 155 12.51 14.98 7.42
N GLU A 156 11.52 15.24 6.57
CA GLU A 156 10.75 16.49 6.59
C GLU A 156 9.90 16.64 7.86
N ALA A 157 9.27 15.55 8.31
CA ALA A 157 8.52 15.53 9.57
C ALA A 157 9.40 15.92 10.77
N ILE A 158 10.59 15.35 10.83
CA ILE A 158 11.58 15.67 11.87
C ILE A 158 12.03 17.12 11.78
N ALA A 159 12.32 17.63 10.58
CA ALA A 159 12.75 19.01 10.39
C ALA A 159 11.67 20.01 10.87
N LYS A 160 10.40 19.78 10.52
CA LYS A 160 9.27 20.62 10.96
C LYS A 160 9.03 20.59 12.46
N GLU A 161 9.25 19.43 13.08
CA GLU A 161 9.15 19.30 14.54
C GLU A 161 10.17 20.17 15.27
N MET A 162 11.40 20.26 14.74
CA MET A 162 12.42 21.14 15.29
C MET A 162 12.07 22.63 15.17
N GLU A 163 11.18 22.98 14.23
CA GLU A 163 10.74 24.36 14.00
C GLU A 163 9.49 24.73 14.83
N ASN A 164 8.53 23.81 15.01
CA ASN A 164 7.17 24.16 15.50
C ASN A 164 6.60 23.25 16.61
N GLU A 165 7.40 22.37 17.24
CA GLU A 165 7.05 21.53 18.42
C GLU A 165 5.81 20.60 18.32
N GLU A 166 5.18 20.46 17.15
CA GLU A 166 4.02 19.58 16.95
C GLU A 166 4.39 18.40 16.03
N SER A 167 4.29 17.15 16.52
CA SER A 167 4.72 16.00 15.71
C SER A 167 3.99 14.68 16.02
N ILE A 168 3.00 14.35 15.19
CA ILE A 168 2.36 13.02 15.09
C ILE A 168 2.88 12.26 13.85
N SER A 169 3.66 12.92 12.99
CA SER A 169 3.96 12.45 11.63
C SER A 169 5.07 11.41 11.55
N CYS A 170 6.11 11.48 12.39
CA CYS A 170 7.25 10.56 12.31
C CYS A 170 6.88 9.09 12.52
N LEU A 171 6.18 8.77 13.61
CA LEU A 171 5.77 7.40 13.93
C LEU A 171 4.90 6.80 12.83
N THR A 172 4.08 7.62 12.19
CA THR A 172 3.22 7.20 11.08
C THR A 172 4.05 6.79 9.87
N TYR A 173 5.00 7.64 9.46
CA TYR A 173 5.86 7.35 8.31
C TYR A 173 6.86 6.23 8.56
N THR A 174 7.42 6.10 9.77
CA THR A 174 8.33 4.98 10.09
C THR A 174 7.60 3.63 10.07
N LYS A 175 6.36 3.58 10.60
CA LYS A 175 5.50 2.39 10.48
C LYS A 175 5.14 2.06 9.04
N GLU A 176 4.82 3.08 8.23
CA GLU A 176 4.55 2.89 6.79
C GLU A 176 5.79 2.35 6.07
N CYS A 177 6.97 2.91 6.35
CA CYS A 177 8.25 2.46 5.81
C CYS A 177 8.49 0.98 6.14
N PHE A 178 8.32 0.59 7.41
CA PHE A 178 8.48 -0.79 7.86
C PHE A 178 7.57 -1.75 7.10
N GLY A 179 6.28 -1.40 6.97
CA GLY A 179 5.30 -2.19 6.23
C GLY A 179 5.67 -2.35 4.75
N LYS A 180 5.98 -1.25 4.06
CA LYS A 180 6.35 -1.28 2.63
C LYS A 180 7.68 -2.00 2.40
N TYR A 181 8.63 -1.88 3.31
CA TYR A 181 9.93 -2.54 3.20
C TYR A 181 9.80 -4.06 3.31
N ARG A 182 9.01 -4.52 4.30
CA ARG A 182 8.67 -5.93 4.47
C ARG A 182 7.95 -6.48 3.24
N ASP A 183 6.98 -5.75 2.72
CA ASP A 183 6.24 -6.10 1.50
C ASP A 183 7.16 -6.19 0.28
N ALA A 184 8.12 -5.27 0.14
CA ALA A 184 9.09 -5.30 -0.95
C ALA A 184 9.97 -6.55 -0.89
N ILE A 185 10.39 -6.97 0.30
CA ILE A 185 11.14 -8.22 0.49
C ILE A 185 10.29 -9.44 0.11
N ILE A 186 9.04 -9.53 0.60
CA ILE A 186 8.16 -10.69 0.35
C ILE A 186 7.83 -10.83 -1.14
N LYS A 187 7.56 -9.73 -1.83
CA LYS A 187 7.20 -9.75 -3.26
C LYS A 187 8.39 -10.13 -4.15
N CYS A 188 9.60 -10.10 -3.61
CA CYS A 188 10.82 -10.48 -4.29
C CYS A 188 11.25 -11.94 -4.06
N LEU A 189 10.33 -12.79 -3.59
CA LEU A 189 10.55 -14.22 -3.37
C LEU A 189 10.67 -14.99 -4.69
N GLY A 190 11.85 -15.00 -5.32
CA GLY A 190 12.14 -15.88 -6.46
C GLY A 190 13.15 -15.37 -7.49
N ASP A 191 14.34 -14.92 -7.06
CA ASP A 191 15.47 -14.39 -7.86
C ASP A 191 15.40 -12.92 -8.28
N CYS A 192 15.65 -12.03 -7.32
CA CYS A 192 15.92 -10.61 -7.56
C CYS A 192 17.20 -10.13 -6.85
N PRO A 193 18.36 -10.78 -7.08
CA PRO A 193 19.59 -10.52 -6.32
C PRO A 193 20.01 -9.04 -6.35
N HIS A 194 19.84 -8.38 -7.51
CA HIS A 194 20.18 -6.96 -7.64
C HIS A 194 19.20 -6.06 -6.86
N PHE A 195 17.89 -6.30 -6.96
CA PHE A 195 16.92 -5.52 -6.17
C PHE A 195 17.15 -5.70 -4.67
N TYR A 196 17.53 -6.91 -4.23
CA TYR A 196 17.90 -7.16 -2.84
C TYR A 196 19.12 -6.32 -2.42
N SER A 197 20.16 -6.24 -3.24
CA SER A 197 21.33 -5.39 -2.97
C SER A 197 20.92 -3.92 -2.79
N VAL A 198 20.04 -3.42 -3.66
CA VAL A 198 19.58 -2.03 -3.59
C VAL A 198 18.66 -1.79 -2.37
N LEU A 199 17.82 -2.77 -1.99
CA LEU A 199 17.03 -2.70 -0.74
C LEU A 199 17.92 -2.71 0.52
N LYS A 200 19.03 -3.45 0.50
CA LYS A 200 20.00 -3.45 1.59
C LYS A 200 20.65 -2.08 1.74
N GLU A 201 20.99 -1.44 0.62
CA GLU A 201 21.51 -0.08 0.60
C GLU A 201 20.48 0.95 1.08
N PHE A 202 19.21 0.82 0.67
CA PHE A 202 18.13 1.62 1.22
C PHE A 202 18.03 1.46 2.75
N LYS A 203 18.05 0.23 3.27
CA LYS A 203 18.01 -0.05 4.71
C LYS A 203 19.14 0.68 5.43
N ARG A 204 20.37 0.54 4.93
CA ARG A 204 21.55 1.21 5.48
C ARG A 204 21.37 2.72 5.54
N LYS A 205 20.96 3.35 4.44
CA LYS A 205 20.72 4.80 4.38
C LYS A 205 19.59 5.24 5.31
N PHE A 206 18.50 4.50 5.36
CA PHE A 206 17.37 4.80 6.25
C PHE A 206 17.82 4.78 7.71
N GLU A 207 18.55 3.75 8.13
CA GLU A 207 19.06 3.60 9.50
C GLU A 207 20.13 4.64 9.83
N GLU A 208 21.17 4.80 9.01
CA GLU A 208 22.30 5.67 9.31
C GLU A 208 21.92 7.15 9.25
N GLU A 209 21.19 7.58 8.22
CA GLU A 209 20.85 8.99 8.05
C GLU A 209 19.79 9.43 9.07
N LEU A 210 18.83 8.56 9.42
CA LEU A 210 17.74 8.94 10.32
C LEU A 210 17.99 8.66 11.80
N SER A 211 18.85 7.69 12.14
CA SER A 211 19.14 7.37 13.55
C SER A 211 19.76 8.53 14.32
N SER A 212 20.44 9.45 13.62
CA SER A 212 21.01 10.67 14.22
C SER A 212 19.94 11.55 14.88
N TYR A 213 18.72 11.54 14.35
CA TYR A 213 17.62 12.36 14.84
C TYR A 213 16.97 11.84 16.12
N THR A 214 17.29 10.60 16.55
CA THR A 214 16.79 10.05 17.83
C THR A 214 17.20 10.90 19.03
N LYS A 215 18.30 11.65 18.91
CA LYS A 215 18.83 12.54 19.96
C LYS A 215 18.08 13.87 20.07
N THR A 216 17.43 14.30 19.00
CA THR A 216 16.93 15.67 18.83
C THR A 216 15.43 15.76 18.58
N SER A 217 14.84 14.74 17.95
CA SER A 217 13.40 14.68 17.65
C SER A 217 12.58 14.37 18.90
N ILE A 218 11.42 14.99 19.07
CA ILE A 218 10.51 14.69 20.18
C ILE A 218 9.70 13.41 19.89
N SER A 219 9.34 13.19 18.62
CA SER A 219 8.48 12.13 18.10
C SER A 219 9.20 10.87 17.62
N CYS A 220 10.50 10.97 17.28
CA CYS A 220 11.33 9.86 16.80
C CYS A 220 12.45 9.49 17.78
N LYS A 221 12.21 9.53 19.09
CA LYS A 221 13.26 9.28 20.11
C LYS A 221 13.79 7.85 20.15
N HIS A 222 13.02 6.90 19.63
CA HIS A 222 13.33 5.49 19.72
C HIS A 222 14.11 5.02 18.49
N LYS A 223 15.31 4.47 18.71
CA LYS A 223 16.16 3.97 17.64
C LYS A 223 15.50 2.81 16.90
N GLU A 224 14.70 2.01 17.62
CA GLU A 224 13.93 0.88 17.14
C GLU A 224 12.94 1.26 16.03
N LEU A 225 12.54 2.54 15.93
CA LEU A 225 11.68 3.03 14.83
C LEU A 225 12.40 3.03 13.48
N PHE A 226 13.72 3.06 13.49
CA PHE A 226 14.55 3.10 12.29
C PHE A 226 15.13 1.74 11.94
N GLU A 227 15.08 0.76 12.84
CA GLU A 227 15.62 -0.58 12.64
C GLU A 227 14.70 -1.41 11.73
N LEU A 228 15.11 -1.58 10.47
CA LEU A 228 14.37 -2.37 9.50
C LEU A 228 14.75 -3.85 9.62
N PRO A 229 13.80 -4.78 9.42
CA PRO A 229 14.04 -6.20 9.65
C PRO A 229 15.01 -6.76 8.60
N ASP A 230 15.82 -7.74 8.99
CA ASP A 230 16.69 -8.42 8.02
C ASP A 230 15.90 -9.27 7.03
N TYR A 231 16.39 -9.35 5.80
CA TYR A 231 15.78 -10.14 4.73
C TYR A 231 15.50 -11.59 5.16
N GLY A 232 16.49 -12.26 5.73
CA GLY A 232 16.34 -13.65 6.18
C GLY A 232 15.25 -13.82 7.24
N VAL A 233 15.08 -12.83 8.12
CA VAL A 233 14.03 -12.82 9.16
C VAL A 233 12.66 -12.68 8.51
N VAL A 234 12.48 -11.68 7.64
CA VAL A 234 11.22 -11.45 6.93
C VAL A 234 10.79 -12.68 6.13
N ILE A 235 11.73 -13.30 5.40
CA ILE A 235 11.43 -14.49 4.59
C ILE A 235 11.03 -15.68 5.47
N LYS A 236 11.72 -15.88 6.61
CA LYS A 236 11.40 -16.97 7.53
C LYS A 236 10.02 -16.78 8.15
N GLU A 237 9.69 -15.57 8.57
CA GLU A 237 8.38 -15.22 9.13
C GLU A 237 7.26 -15.40 8.10
N ASP A 238 7.43 -14.87 6.88
CA ASP A 238 6.44 -15.00 5.81
C ASP A 238 6.19 -16.47 5.44
N LYS A 239 7.25 -17.29 5.32
CA LYS A 239 7.12 -18.75 5.13
C LYS A 239 6.35 -19.41 6.28
N SER A 240 6.66 -19.04 7.53
CA SER A 240 5.99 -19.59 8.71
C SER A 240 4.50 -19.22 8.74
N VAL A 241 4.17 -17.97 8.44
CA VAL A 241 2.78 -17.50 8.34
C VAL A 241 2.03 -18.22 7.23
N LYS A 242 2.65 -18.42 6.05
CA LYS A 242 2.06 -19.20 4.95
C LYS A 242 1.80 -20.65 5.35
N ILE A 243 2.73 -21.29 6.06
CA ILE A 243 2.55 -22.66 6.57
C ILE A 243 1.38 -22.70 7.55
N ILE A 244 1.36 -21.85 8.58
CA ILE A 244 0.28 -21.81 9.58
C ILE A 244 -1.07 -21.57 8.89
N ARG A 245 -1.16 -20.61 7.97
CA ARG A 245 -2.40 -20.33 7.24
C ARG A 245 -2.88 -21.54 6.44
N ASN A 246 -1.97 -22.19 5.71
CA ASN A 246 -2.31 -23.36 4.89
C ASN A 246 -2.70 -24.56 5.76
N THR A 247 -2.01 -24.79 6.89
CA THR A 247 -2.35 -25.85 7.85
C THR A 247 -3.68 -25.57 8.53
N SER A 248 -3.97 -24.34 8.94
CA SER A 248 -5.26 -23.96 9.50
C SER A 248 -6.40 -24.21 8.52
N ILE A 249 -6.24 -23.84 7.24
CA ILE A 249 -7.25 -24.12 6.21
C ILE A 249 -7.41 -25.65 6.01
N LEU A 250 -6.31 -26.40 5.99
CA LEU A 250 -6.33 -27.85 5.77
C LEU A 250 -6.92 -28.64 6.95
N VAL A 251 -6.77 -28.16 8.19
CA VAL A 251 -7.22 -28.87 9.40
C VAL A 251 -8.61 -28.44 9.84
N LEU A 252 -8.96 -27.15 9.74
CA LEU A 252 -10.30 -26.67 10.15
C LEU A 252 -11.40 -27.15 9.19
N PHE A 253 -11.16 -27.16 7.88
CA PHE A 253 -12.18 -27.48 6.88
C PHE A 253 -12.72 -28.93 6.99
N PRO A 254 -11.88 -29.97 7.18
CA PRO A 254 -12.35 -31.34 7.40
C PRO A 254 -12.97 -31.54 8.78
N VAL A 255 -12.43 -30.91 9.83
CA VAL A 255 -12.94 -31.04 11.20
C VAL A 255 -14.34 -30.43 11.31
N PHE A 256 -14.57 -29.26 10.72
CA PHE A 256 -15.92 -28.68 10.64
C PHE A 256 -16.87 -29.55 9.82
N GLY A 257 -16.42 -30.16 8.73
CA GLY A 257 -17.23 -31.11 7.95
C GLY A 257 -17.66 -32.33 8.76
N VAL A 258 -16.74 -32.93 9.53
CA VAL A 258 -17.05 -34.08 10.40
C VAL A 258 -17.98 -33.68 11.55
N ILE A 259 -17.74 -32.54 12.20
CA ILE A 259 -18.61 -32.04 13.28
C ILE A 259 -20.02 -31.73 12.75
N PHE A 260 -20.11 -31.09 11.58
CA PHE A 260 -21.39 -30.80 10.92
C PHE A 260 -22.14 -32.11 10.63
N MET A 261 -21.48 -33.10 10.01
CA MET A 261 -22.08 -34.42 9.76
C MET A 261 -22.54 -35.11 11.05
N LEU A 262 -21.81 -34.99 12.15
CA LEU A 262 -22.20 -35.56 13.45
C LEU A 262 -23.45 -34.89 14.03
N ILE A 263 -23.55 -33.55 13.96
CA ILE A 263 -24.71 -32.78 14.46
C ILE A 263 -25.99 -33.15 13.70
N PHE A 264 -25.91 -33.30 12.38
CA PHE A 264 -27.06 -33.63 11.51
C PHE A 264 -27.30 -35.13 11.31
N SER A 265 -26.47 -35.98 11.91
CA SER A 265 -26.74 -37.42 11.92
C SER A 265 -27.89 -37.70 12.89
N ASP A 266 -28.95 -38.35 12.41
CA ASP A 266 -30.17 -38.73 13.17
C ASP A 266 -29.91 -39.54 14.46
N LYS A 267 -28.66 -39.97 14.67
CA LYS A 267 -28.18 -40.71 15.84
C LYS A 267 -28.05 -39.85 17.11
N LEU A 268 -27.94 -38.52 17.00
CA LEU A 268 -27.86 -37.61 18.17
C LEU A 268 -29.23 -37.08 18.64
N ILE A 269 -30.27 -37.16 17.80
CA ILE A 269 -31.67 -36.83 18.14
C ILE A 269 -32.18 -37.60 19.37
N PRO A 270 -31.94 -38.93 19.55
CA PRO A 270 -32.39 -39.62 20.75
C PRO A 270 -31.60 -39.23 22.02
N ILE A 271 -30.34 -38.83 21.90
CA ILE A 271 -29.51 -38.44 23.06
C ILE A 271 -29.91 -37.05 23.57
N SER A 272 -30.22 -36.11 22.67
CA SER A 272 -30.73 -34.79 23.06
C SER A 272 -32.09 -34.89 23.75
N GLN A 273 -32.97 -35.79 23.29
CA GLN A 273 -34.23 -36.11 23.96
C GLN A 273 -34.02 -36.66 25.37
N GLN A 274 -33.09 -37.59 25.57
CA GLN A 274 -32.78 -38.15 26.90
C GLN A 274 -32.21 -37.10 27.88
N ILE A 275 -31.38 -36.16 27.40
CA ILE A 275 -30.84 -35.08 28.22
C ILE A 275 -31.95 -34.08 28.61
N LEU A 276 -32.80 -33.70 27.64
CA LEU A 276 -33.95 -32.82 27.88
C LEU A 276 -34.92 -33.42 28.91
N GLU A 277 -35.17 -34.72 28.82
CA GLU A 277 -36.03 -35.45 29.74
C GLU A 277 -35.44 -35.52 31.16
N LYS A 278 -34.11 -35.68 31.28
CA LYS A 278 -33.40 -35.59 32.56
C LYS A 278 -33.47 -34.18 33.16
N ILE A 279 -33.25 -33.13 32.37
CA ILE A 279 -33.38 -31.73 32.84
C ILE A 279 -34.82 -31.44 33.29
N LYS A 280 -35.83 -31.93 32.56
CA LYS A 280 -37.25 -31.79 32.92
C LYS A 280 -37.60 -32.54 34.21
N ARG A 281 -37.07 -33.74 34.43
CA ARG A 281 -37.19 -34.48 35.70
C ARG A 281 -36.55 -33.72 36.86
N THR A 282 -35.33 -33.20 36.69
CA THR A 282 -34.65 -32.42 37.74
C THR A 282 -35.41 -31.13 38.07
N LYS A 283 -35.95 -30.43 37.05
CA LYS A 283 -36.83 -29.27 37.25
C LYS A 283 -38.11 -29.64 38.02
N ASN A 284 -38.77 -30.75 37.66
CA ASN A 284 -39.98 -31.20 38.34
C ASN A 284 -39.72 -31.67 39.78
N MET A 285 -38.54 -32.19 40.10
CA MET A 285 -38.12 -32.47 41.48
C MET A 285 -37.84 -31.19 42.28
N LEU A 286 -37.29 -30.15 41.64
CA LEU A 286 -36.97 -28.86 42.28
C LEU A 286 -38.22 -28.03 42.59
N PHE A 287 -39.23 -28.07 41.71
CA PHE A 287 -40.48 -27.31 41.85
C PHE A 287 -41.68 -28.15 42.36
N GLY A 288 -41.50 -29.46 42.58
CA GLY A 288 -42.57 -30.37 43.03
C GLY A 288 -42.72 -30.52 44.56
N ALA A 289 -41.87 -29.85 45.35
CA ALA A 289 -41.87 -29.97 46.82
C ALA A 289 -42.62 -28.83 47.55
N GLY A 290 -43.35 -27.98 46.82
CA GLY A 290 -44.20 -26.98 47.43
C GLY A 290 -45.31 -26.59 46.48
N GLU A 291 -46.53 -27.03 46.80
CA GLU A 291 -47.79 -26.27 46.73
C GLU A 291 -48.96 -27.19 46.38
N LYS A 292 -49.74 -27.52 47.42
CA LYS A 292 -51.05 -28.16 47.30
C LYS A 292 -52.06 -27.28 48.03
N SER A 293 -52.77 -26.43 47.27
CA SER A 293 -54.15 -25.93 47.46
C SER A 293 -54.26 -24.57 46.75
N ASN A 294 -55.03 -24.39 45.68
CA ASN A 294 -56.49 -24.46 45.69
C ASN A 294 -57.09 -24.86 44.33
N GLU A 295 -58.13 -25.68 44.42
CA GLU A 295 -59.04 -26.09 43.36
C GLU A 295 -59.97 -24.95 42.88
N LEU A 296 -60.38 -25.07 41.62
CA LEU A 296 -61.66 -24.67 41.03
C LEU A 296 -62.00 -23.17 40.95
N LEU A 297 -61.91 -22.61 39.74
CA LEU A 297 -63.11 -22.22 38.99
C LEU A 297 -62.86 -22.41 37.48
N SER A 298 -63.58 -23.39 36.91
CA SER A 298 -63.88 -23.50 35.50
C SER A 298 -64.84 -22.39 35.08
N TYR A 299 -64.58 -21.68 33.97
CA TYR A 299 -65.60 -21.38 32.97
C TYR A 299 -64.96 -21.03 31.62
N THR A 300 -65.30 -21.90 30.67
CA THR A 300 -65.33 -21.82 29.20
C THR A 300 -65.59 -20.44 28.61
N SER A 301 -64.95 -20.13 27.48
CA SER A 301 -65.62 -20.09 26.17
C SER A 301 -64.64 -19.66 25.08
N ASP A 302 -64.60 -20.44 24.00
CA ASP A 302 -64.14 -20.05 22.68
C ASP A 302 -64.64 -18.65 22.30
N ASN A 303 -63.83 -17.86 21.60
CA ASN A 303 -64.23 -17.31 20.29
C ASN A 303 -63.05 -16.64 19.57
N ASP A 304 -63.13 -16.73 18.26
CA ASP A 304 -62.21 -16.26 17.23
C ASP A 304 -62.01 -14.74 17.14
N ASN A 305 -60.91 -14.40 16.45
CA ASN A 305 -60.81 -13.35 15.42
C ASN A 305 -60.71 -11.83 15.76
N ILE A 306 -59.72 -11.24 15.07
CA ILE A 306 -59.76 -9.98 14.28
C ILE A 306 -59.58 -8.63 15.02
N PHE A 307 -58.54 -7.91 14.55
CA PHE A 307 -58.33 -6.46 14.39
C PHE A 307 -58.99 -5.44 15.35
N GLY A 308 -58.22 -4.45 15.78
CA GLY A 308 -58.75 -3.13 16.16
C GLY A 308 -57.77 -2.26 16.94
N ASP A 309 -57.55 -1.05 16.46
CA ASP A 309 -56.64 0.00 16.95
C ASP A 309 -57.02 0.65 18.30
N HIS A 310 -56.10 1.51 18.77
CA HIS A 310 -56.21 2.58 19.76
C HIS A 310 -56.16 2.13 21.24
N GLU A 311 -55.45 2.80 22.16
CA GLU A 311 -55.22 4.23 22.28
C GLU A 311 -54.03 4.53 23.22
N GLU A 312 -53.35 5.64 22.95
CA GLU A 312 -52.36 6.27 23.83
C GLU A 312 -52.98 6.64 25.20
N TYR A 313 -52.27 6.36 26.28
CA TYR A 313 -52.38 7.16 27.50
C TYR A 313 -51.01 7.68 27.92
N SER A 314 -50.85 8.99 27.70
CA SER A 314 -49.82 9.83 28.30
C SER A 314 -50.23 10.17 29.73
N LEU A 315 -49.31 9.99 30.68
CA LEU A 315 -49.46 10.50 32.05
C LEU A 315 -48.13 11.08 32.51
N SER A 316 -48.17 12.39 32.76
CA SER A 316 -47.04 13.27 32.95
C SER A 316 -47.05 13.92 34.34
N TYR A 317 -45.85 14.07 34.91
CA TYR A 317 -45.43 14.94 36.04
C TYR A 317 -45.96 14.63 37.46
N TYR A 318 -45.30 14.95 38.59
CA TYR A 318 -44.41 16.06 38.94
C TYR A 318 -43.34 15.71 40.01
N SER A 319 -42.28 16.53 39.98
CA SER A 319 -41.10 16.69 40.85
C SER A 319 -41.38 17.09 42.31
N VAL A 320 -40.47 16.75 43.24
CA VAL A 320 -40.10 17.64 44.37
C VAL A 320 -38.58 17.66 44.59
N ARG A 321 -38.05 18.88 44.68
CA ARG A 321 -36.66 19.30 44.89
C ARG A 321 -36.47 19.75 46.35
N ASN A 322 -35.20 19.95 46.70
CA ASN A 322 -34.62 20.88 47.70
C ASN A 322 -34.04 20.17 48.93
N TYR A 323 -32.87 20.55 49.45
CA TYR A 323 -32.10 21.79 49.32
C TYR A 323 -30.64 21.54 48.97
#